data_AF-G9A0X2-F1
#
_entry.id   AF-G9A0X2-F1
#
_cell.length_a   1.000
_cell.length_b   1.000
_cell.length_c   1.000
_cell.angle_alpha   90.00
_cell.angle_beta   90.00
_cell.angle_gamma   90.00
#
_symmetry.space_group_name_H-M   'P 1'
#
loop_
_entity.id
_entity.type
_entity.pdbx_description
1 polymer ?
#
loop_
_entity_poly.entity_id
_entity_poly.type
_entity_poly.pdbx_seq_one_letter_code
_entity_poly.pdbx_strand_id
1 'polypeptide(L)'
;MFGKRKVPPVPAFAVPVSNGLVVDSNHIAIDLVATVVDFVNYLFAHGLYRSEELPLHLMQLYHADFYVTQVNNGGHSQFIHNCGARAQTIFINAQAGLSAMGAIHQADLIRELAVWAAANPDKASAQTGFAGGRDRMLDRLDTLFAEVQANDPATRRAAAWIRTWPDVRFTEPAELRAAWNQSALTNPKRAHRLSKARVKAFQQTLSDSVHLAIGLAADEADETLFEGRSAETIGLEGRHLDVWIVQTSYGLRGAACDSNGVRLYALNLRGGGVTWTAVSLIGSAVSSDIDRMLSFVKREPVAAAADLLLSRAKPAITDCIIQPCNWADGIPNPIFKLSVGDEMFMMTKGKTGYVLAGQKPGEIYDTVSFAEVATHERSVRDN
;
A
#
# COMPACT_ATOMS: atom_id res chain seq x y z
N MET A 1 4.05 -21.96 52.06
CA MET A 1 4.94 -21.58 50.94
C MET A 1 4.09 -21.61 49.67
N PHE A 2 3.54 -20.47 49.25
CA PHE A 2 2.64 -20.41 48.09
C PHE A 2 3.46 -20.47 46.81
N GLY A 3 3.24 -21.52 46.00
CA GLY A 3 3.90 -21.69 44.71
C GLY A 3 3.58 -20.52 43.79
N LYS A 4 4.61 -19.81 43.33
CA LYS A 4 4.49 -18.82 42.26
C LYS A 4 3.83 -19.52 41.06
N ARG A 5 2.62 -19.10 40.68
CA ARG A 5 2.01 -19.52 39.41
C ARG A 5 3.03 -19.21 38.31
N LYS A 6 3.45 -20.24 37.56
CA LYS A 6 4.20 -20.04 36.33
C LYS A 6 3.32 -19.19 35.43
N VAL A 7 3.71 -17.94 35.21
CA VAL A 7 3.11 -17.09 34.18
C VAL A 7 3.30 -17.86 32.86
N PRO A 8 2.22 -18.11 32.10
CA PRO A 8 2.36 -18.74 30.78
C PRO A 8 3.39 -17.96 29.96
N PRO A 9 4.25 -18.63 29.17
CA PRO A 9 5.15 -17.93 28.28
C PRO A 9 4.33 -16.94 27.46
N VAL A 10 4.71 -15.66 27.50
CA VAL A 10 4.07 -14.64 26.68
C VAL A 10 4.27 -15.09 25.23
N PRO A 11 3.19 -15.31 24.46
CA PRO A 11 3.32 -15.68 23.06
C PRO A 11 4.15 -14.60 22.34
N ALA A 12 5.00 -15.05 21.41
CA ALA A 12 5.93 -14.18 20.69
C ALA A 12 5.22 -13.09 19.86
N PHE A 13 3.92 -13.24 19.66
CA PHE A 13 3.03 -12.31 18.98
C PHE A 13 1.82 -12.03 19.88
N ALA A 14 1.40 -10.77 19.98
CA ALA A 14 0.21 -10.38 20.73
C ALA A 14 -0.82 -9.78 19.76
N VAL A 15 -2.10 -10.04 20.01
CA VAL A 15 -3.24 -9.52 19.24
C VAL A 15 -3.95 -8.48 20.10
N PRO A 16 -3.66 -7.17 19.93
CA PRO A 16 -4.27 -6.13 20.75
C PRO A 16 -5.73 -5.91 20.35
N VAL A 17 -6.62 -5.95 21.34
CA VAL A 17 -8.06 -5.79 21.18
C VAL A 17 -8.56 -4.85 22.27
N SER A 18 -9.57 -4.02 21.99
CA SER A 18 -10.19 -3.17 23.02
C SER A 18 -10.88 -4.01 24.11
N ASN A 19 -10.66 -3.66 25.39
CA ASN A 19 -11.32 -4.29 26.54
C ASN A 19 -12.86 -4.16 26.51
N GLY A 20 -13.41 -3.18 25.79
CA GLY A 20 -14.86 -3.01 25.57
C GLY A 20 -15.49 -4.16 24.79
N LEU A 21 -14.67 -5.00 24.14
CA LEU A 21 -15.11 -6.11 23.28
C LEU A 21 -15.15 -7.47 24.01
N VAL A 22 -14.89 -7.47 25.32
CA VAL A 22 -14.91 -8.69 26.16
C VAL A 22 -16.34 -9.25 26.29
N VAL A 23 -17.35 -8.39 26.31
CA VAL A 23 -18.75 -8.79 26.57
C VAL A 23 -19.33 -9.55 25.38
N ASP A 24 -20.06 -10.63 25.65
CA ASP A 24 -20.68 -11.45 24.60
C ASP A 24 -22.04 -10.89 24.18
N SER A 25 -22.07 -10.18 23.06
CA SER A 25 -23.29 -9.72 22.38
C SER A 25 -23.07 -9.65 20.86
N ASN A 26 -24.15 -9.57 20.07
CA ASN A 26 -24.06 -9.60 18.60
C ASN A 26 -23.23 -8.45 18.02
N HIS A 27 -23.51 -7.21 18.44
CA HIS A 27 -22.77 -6.04 17.95
C HIS A 27 -21.29 -6.14 18.32
N ILE A 28 -21.00 -6.58 19.55
CA ILE A 28 -19.62 -6.76 20.03
C ILE A 28 -18.91 -7.90 19.30
N ALA A 29 -19.61 -8.97 18.90
CA ALA A 29 -19.02 -10.05 18.12
C ALA A 29 -18.55 -9.57 16.73
N ILE A 30 -19.36 -8.74 16.06
CA ILE A 30 -18.99 -8.12 14.78
C ILE A 30 -17.77 -7.22 14.98
N ASP A 31 -17.82 -6.33 15.98
CA ASP A 31 -16.73 -5.38 16.26
C ASP A 31 -15.42 -6.08 16.64
N LEU A 32 -15.49 -7.20 17.38
CA LEU A 32 -14.32 -8.01 17.73
C LEU A 32 -13.65 -8.63 16.51
N VAL A 33 -14.44 -9.25 15.63
CA VAL A 33 -13.92 -9.85 14.40
C VAL A 33 -13.32 -8.75 13.50
N ALA A 34 -14.04 -7.64 13.30
CA ALA A 34 -13.57 -6.50 12.53
C ALA A 34 -12.25 -5.94 13.10
N THR A 35 -12.14 -5.77 14.42
CA THR A 35 -10.91 -5.28 15.07
C THR A 35 -9.72 -6.18 14.76
N VAL A 36 -9.88 -7.50 14.79
CA VAL A 36 -8.78 -8.44 14.49
C VAL A 36 -8.44 -8.43 12.99
N VAL A 37 -9.43 -8.36 12.11
CA VAL A 37 -9.23 -8.24 10.66
C VAL A 37 -8.49 -6.95 10.32
N ASP A 38 -8.91 -5.82 10.91
CA ASP A 38 -8.27 -4.52 10.74
C ASP A 38 -6.85 -4.51 11.30
N PHE A 39 -6.59 -5.22 12.40
CA PHE A 39 -5.24 -5.40 12.90
C PHE A 39 -4.35 -6.17 11.91
N VAL A 40 -4.86 -7.24 11.29
CA VAL A 40 -4.12 -7.97 10.24
C VAL A 40 -3.84 -7.07 9.04
N ASN A 41 -4.83 -6.30 8.58
CA ASN A 41 -4.64 -5.29 7.53
C ASN A 41 -3.58 -4.25 7.91
N TYR A 42 -3.58 -3.82 9.18
CA TYR A 42 -2.59 -2.88 9.71
C TYR A 42 -1.17 -3.43 9.65
N LEU A 43 -0.99 -4.71 10.00
CA LEU A 43 0.30 -5.39 9.95
C LEU A 43 0.82 -5.54 8.52
N PHE A 44 -0.06 -5.77 7.55
CA PHE A 44 0.33 -5.77 6.14
C PHE A 44 0.72 -4.37 5.65
N ALA A 45 -0.11 -3.36 5.91
CA ALA A 45 0.11 -2.01 5.41
C ALA A 45 1.30 -1.30 6.08
N HIS A 46 1.38 -1.37 7.41
CA HIS A 46 2.35 -0.58 8.18
C HIS A 46 3.48 -1.43 8.77
N GLY A 47 3.21 -2.69 9.09
CA GLY A 47 4.22 -3.64 9.55
C GLY A 47 5.00 -4.28 8.40
N LEU A 48 4.48 -4.21 7.18
CA LEU A 48 5.02 -4.88 5.98
C LEU A 48 5.24 -6.38 6.20
N TYR A 49 4.42 -7.02 7.05
CA TYR A 49 4.44 -8.47 7.23
C TYR A 49 3.97 -9.18 5.95
N ARG A 50 4.46 -10.40 5.72
CA ARG A 50 3.86 -11.32 4.74
C ARG A 50 2.90 -12.27 5.46
N SER A 51 1.96 -12.87 4.74
CA SER A 51 0.97 -13.78 5.34
C SER A 51 1.59 -14.94 6.10
N GLU A 52 2.73 -15.45 5.64
CA GLU A 52 3.42 -16.61 6.23
C GLU A 52 4.17 -16.26 7.52
N GLU A 53 4.28 -14.98 7.85
CA GLU A 53 4.98 -14.48 9.03
C GLU A 53 4.04 -14.18 10.19
N LEU A 54 2.72 -14.18 9.93
CA LEU A 54 1.71 -14.00 10.95
C LEU A 54 1.31 -15.36 11.54
N PRO A 55 0.88 -15.40 12.82
CA PRO A 55 0.26 -16.59 13.40
C PRO A 55 -0.81 -17.20 12.50
N LEU A 56 -0.76 -18.52 12.34
CA LEU A 56 -1.64 -19.23 11.40
C LEU A 56 -3.14 -19.00 11.69
N HIS A 57 -3.53 -18.97 12.96
CA HIS A 57 -4.94 -18.75 13.34
C HIS A 57 -5.44 -17.35 12.95
N LEU A 58 -4.58 -16.33 12.92
CA LEU A 58 -4.94 -15.00 12.42
C LEU A 58 -5.25 -15.06 10.93
N MET A 59 -4.40 -15.72 10.14
CA MET A 59 -4.62 -15.86 8.69
C MET A 59 -5.85 -16.72 8.38
N GLN A 60 -6.13 -17.73 9.20
CA GLN A 60 -7.32 -18.56 9.10
C GLN A 60 -8.60 -17.76 9.40
N LEU A 61 -8.61 -16.97 10.48
CA LEU A 61 -9.72 -16.05 10.77
C LEU A 61 -9.89 -15.04 9.64
N TYR A 62 -8.80 -14.38 9.22
CA TYR A 62 -8.81 -13.34 8.19
C TYR A 62 -9.40 -13.86 6.87
N HIS A 63 -8.98 -15.04 6.41
CA HIS A 63 -9.55 -15.64 5.19
C HIS A 63 -10.96 -16.20 5.39
N ALA A 64 -11.32 -16.69 6.59
CA ALA A 64 -12.68 -17.12 6.89
C ALA A 64 -13.67 -15.95 6.87
N ASP A 65 -13.30 -14.82 7.48
CA ASP A 65 -14.10 -13.59 7.44
C ASP A 65 -14.18 -13.03 6.00
N PHE A 66 -13.07 -13.02 5.27
CA PHE A 66 -13.06 -12.66 3.85
C PHE A 66 -14.05 -13.53 3.04
N TYR A 67 -14.03 -14.86 3.22
CA TYR A 67 -15.00 -15.75 2.58
C TYR A 67 -16.45 -15.36 2.90
N VAL A 68 -16.77 -15.23 4.19
CA VAL A 68 -18.13 -14.89 4.64
C VAL A 68 -18.59 -13.56 4.06
N THR A 69 -17.73 -12.54 4.12
CA THR A 69 -18.00 -11.20 3.61
C THR A 69 -18.20 -11.20 2.09
N GLN A 70 -17.34 -11.87 1.32
CA GLN A 70 -17.48 -11.89 -0.14
C GLN A 70 -18.75 -12.64 -0.58
N VAL A 71 -19.08 -13.76 0.07
CA VAL A 71 -20.29 -14.52 -0.26
C VAL A 71 -21.55 -13.74 0.12
N ASN A 72 -21.57 -13.05 1.26
CA ASN A 72 -22.68 -12.16 1.61
C ASN A 72 -22.87 -11.01 0.61
N ASN A 73 -21.78 -10.48 0.05
CA ASN A 73 -21.84 -9.33 -0.86
C ASN A 73 -22.20 -9.70 -2.31
N GLY A 74 -21.68 -10.81 -2.83
CA GLY A 74 -21.90 -11.20 -4.24
C GLY A 74 -21.84 -12.71 -4.52
N GLY A 75 -21.95 -13.53 -3.47
CA GLY A 75 -21.92 -14.98 -3.56
C GLY A 75 -20.54 -15.58 -3.82
N HIS A 76 -20.49 -16.89 -4.01
CA HIS A 76 -19.27 -17.66 -4.23
C HIS A 76 -18.53 -17.24 -5.51
N SER A 77 -19.24 -16.70 -6.51
CA SER A 77 -18.60 -16.13 -7.72
C SER A 77 -17.71 -14.93 -7.37
N GLN A 78 -18.19 -14.00 -6.54
CA GLN A 78 -17.40 -12.83 -6.11
C GLN A 78 -16.22 -13.27 -5.23
N PHE A 79 -16.42 -14.27 -4.36
CA PHE A 79 -15.35 -14.83 -3.57
C PHE A 79 -14.22 -15.44 -4.44
N ILE A 80 -14.56 -16.28 -5.43
CA ILE A 80 -13.55 -16.85 -6.36
C ILE A 80 -12.82 -15.74 -7.10
N HIS A 81 -13.56 -14.77 -7.66
CA HIS A 81 -12.99 -13.66 -8.42
C HIS A 81 -11.97 -12.87 -7.57
N ASN A 82 -12.37 -12.46 -6.37
CA ASN A 82 -11.55 -11.63 -5.50
C ASN A 82 -10.37 -12.39 -4.86
N CYS A 83 -10.40 -13.73 -4.86
CA CYS A 83 -9.23 -14.52 -4.46
C CYS A 83 -8.07 -14.42 -5.47
N GLY A 84 -8.36 -14.24 -6.76
CA GLY A 84 -7.38 -14.20 -7.84
C GLY A 84 -6.38 -15.36 -7.77
N ALA A 85 -5.10 -15.05 -8.01
CA ALA A 85 -4.01 -16.04 -8.00
C ALA A 85 -3.76 -16.72 -6.63
N ARG A 86 -4.41 -16.24 -5.55
CA ARG A 86 -4.22 -16.75 -4.18
C ARG A 86 -5.32 -17.72 -3.74
N ALA A 87 -6.27 -18.07 -4.63
CA ALA A 87 -7.46 -18.87 -4.32
C ALA A 87 -7.17 -20.12 -3.50
N GLN A 88 -6.19 -20.95 -3.89
CA GLN A 88 -5.90 -22.18 -3.16
C GLN A 88 -5.51 -21.93 -1.70
N THR A 89 -4.64 -20.95 -1.43
CA THR A 89 -4.22 -20.62 -0.06
C THR A 89 -5.36 -20.01 0.74
N ILE A 90 -6.18 -19.16 0.11
CA ILE A 90 -7.34 -18.55 0.75
C ILE A 90 -8.37 -19.62 1.12
N PHE A 91 -8.67 -20.55 0.23
CA PHE A 91 -9.64 -21.63 0.46
C PHE A 91 -9.21 -22.52 1.62
N ILE A 92 -7.94 -22.96 1.64
CA ILE A 92 -7.40 -23.80 2.71
C ILE A 92 -7.50 -23.10 4.06
N ASN A 93 -7.06 -21.85 4.14
CA ASN A 93 -7.10 -21.08 5.39
C ASN A 93 -8.52 -20.78 5.84
N ALA A 94 -9.41 -20.40 4.93
CA ALA A 94 -10.80 -20.11 5.24
C ALA A 94 -11.53 -21.38 5.72
N GLN A 95 -11.35 -22.52 5.04
CA GLN A 95 -11.89 -23.80 5.48
C GLN A 95 -11.38 -24.19 6.88
N ALA A 96 -10.06 -24.07 7.11
CA ALA A 96 -9.45 -24.39 8.39
C ALA A 96 -9.94 -23.45 9.51
N GLY A 97 -10.07 -22.15 9.22
CA GLY A 97 -10.59 -21.16 10.17
C GLY A 97 -12.05 -21.41 10.54
N LEU A 98 -12.92 -21.63 9.54
CA LEU A 98 -14.32 -21.99 9.77
C LEU A 98 -14.44 -23.28 10.59
N SER A 99 -13.61 -24.27 10.30
CA SER A 99 -13.57 -25.52 11.08
C SER A 99 -13.14 -25.28 12.52
N ALA A 100 -12.08 -24.50 12.73
CA ALA A 100 -11.52 -24.22 14.05
C ALA A 100 -12.46 -23.40 14.95
N MET A 101 -13.26 -22.50 14.36
CA MET A 101 -14.29 -21.77 15.09
C MET A 101 -15.61 -22.56 15.28
N GLY A 102 -15.70 -23.76 14.69
CA GLY A 102 -16.90 -24.62 14.77
C GLY A 102 -18.02 -24.25 13.79
N ALA A 103 -17.75 -23.41 12.79
CA ALA A 103 -18.66 -23.10 11.68
C ALA A 103 -18.61 -24.22 10.62
N ILE A 104 -18.94 -25.45 11.04
CA ILE A 104 -18.69 -26.68 10.25
C ILE A 104 -19.45 -26.68 8.93
N HIS A 105 -20.71 -26.21 8.92
CA HIS A 105 -21.51 -26.16 7.70
C HIS A 105 -20.91 -25.21 6.66
N GLN A 106 -20.46 -24.03 7.07
CA GLN A 106 -19.74 -23.11 6.20
C GLN A 106 -18.40 -23.70 5.72
N ALA A 107 -17.69 -24.41 6.60
CA ALA A 107 -16.44 -25.10 6.23
C ALA A 107 -16.67 -26.18 5.15
N ASP A 108 -17.80 -26.89 5.21
CA ASP A 108 -18.17 -27.86 4.19
C ASP A 108 -18.51 -27.21 2.84
N LEU A 109 -19.20 -26.06 2.86
CA LEU A 109 -19.54 -25.33 1.64
C LEU A 109 -18.29 -24.83 0.90
N ILE A 110 -17.33 -24.24 1.61
CA ILE A 110 -16.08 -23.82 0.97
C ILE A 110 -15.21 -25.01 0.53
N ARG A 111 -15.28 -26.15 1.23
CA ARG A 111 -14.63 -27.39 0.79
C ARG A 111 -15.24 -27.90 -0.52
N GLU A 112 -16.57 -27.86 -0.65
CA GLU A 112 -17.27 -28.22 -1.89
C GLU A 112 -16.90 -27.25 -3.02
N LEU A 113 -16.85 -25.95 -2.74
CA LEU A 113 -16.36 -24.94 -3.68
C LEU A 113 -14.93 -25.24 -4.14
N ALA A 114 -14.02 -25.57 -3.22
CA ALA A 114 -12.62 -25.85 -3.54
C ALA A 114 -12.47 -27.05 -4.45
N VAL A 115 -13.22 -28.12 -4.20
CA VAL A 115 -13.26 -29.31 -5.07
C VAL A 115 -13.80 -28.95 -6.45
N TRP A 116 -14.88 -28.19 -6.52
CA TRP A 116 -15.46 -27.74 -7.79
C TRP A 116 -14.48 -26.87 -8.59
N ALA A 117 -13.83 -25.90 -7.94
CA ALA A 117 -12.89 -25.00 -8.60
C ALA A 117 -11.66 -25.74 -9.15
N ALA A 118 -11.14 -26.72 -8.40
CA ALA A 118 -10.05 -27.58 -8.86
C ALA A 118 -10.45 -28.46 -10.05
N ALA A 119 -11.69 -28.95 -10.08
CA ALA A 119 -12.21 -29.75 -11.18
C ALA A 119 -12.62 -28.91 -12.42
N ASN A 120 -12.82 -27.60 -12.25
CA ASN A 120 -13.31 -26.70 -13.29
C ASN A 120 -12.48 -25.40 -13.37
N PRO A 121 -11.16 -25.47 -13.63
CA PRO A 121 -10.26 -24.32 -13.54
C PRO A 121 -10.66 -23.18 -14.50
N ASP A 122 -11.06 -23.49 -15.73
CA ASP A 122 -11.47 -22.49 -16.71
C ASP A 122 -12.72 -21.73 -16.25
N LYS A 123 -13.71 -22.45 -15.72
CA LYS A 123 -14.95 -21.85 -15.21
C LYS A 123 -14.70 -21.03 -13.95
N ALA A 124 -13.83 -21.51 -13.06
CA ALA A 124 -13.42 -20.77 -11.87
C ALA A 124 -12.70 -19.46 -12.26
N SER A 125 -11.81 -19.51 -13.26
CA SER A 125 -11.09 -18.33 -13.77
C SER A 125 -12.01 -17.32 -14.47
N ALA A 126 -13.13 -17.78 -15.03
CA ALA A 126 -14.11 -16.94 -15.72
C ALA A 126 -15.07 -16.22 -14.75
N GLN A 127 -15.00 -16.47 -13.45
CA GLN A 127 -15.87 -15.81 -12.48
C GLN A 127 -15.52 -14.32 -12.36
N THR A 128 -16.55 -13.48 -12.43
CA THR A 128 -16.44 -12.01 -12.40
C THR A 128 -17.04 -11.39 -11.14
N GLY A 129 -17.80 -12.17 -10.36
CA GLY A 129 -18.55 -11.68 -9.21
C GLY A 129 -19.87 -10.96 -9.51
N PHE A 130 -20.16 -10.63 -10.78
CA PHE A 130 -21.35 -9.87 -11.19
C PHE A 130 -22.26 -10.68 -12.14
N ALA A 131 -23.30 -10.03 -12.68
CA ALA A 131 -24.22 -10.66 -13.62
C ALA A 131 -23.52 -11.10 -14.93
N GLY A 132 -23.77 -12.34 -15.35
CA GLY A 132 -23.16 -12.99 -16.52
C GLY A 132 -22.00 -13.91 -16.15
N GLY A 133 -22.02 -15.16 -16.63
CA GLY A 133 -20.93 -16.13 -16.46
C GLY A 133 -20.91 -16.92 -15.14
N ARG A 134 -21.93 -16.78 -14.29
CA ARG A 134 -22.08 -17.57 -13.06
C ARG A 134 -22.46 -19.02 -13.38
N ASP A 135 -21.72 -19.97 -12.83
CA ASP A 135 -22.07 -21.40 -12.93
C ASP A 135 -23.20 -21.73 -11.93
N ARG A 136 -24.20 -22.51 -12.36
CA ARG A 136 -25.37 -22.88 -11.54
C ARG A 136 -25.01 -23.58 -10.24
N MET A 137 -23.86 -24.25 -10.18
CA MET A 137 -23.36 -24.87 -8.95
C MET A 137 -23.12 -23.82 -7.86
N LEU A 138 -22.63 -22.63 -8.23
CA LEU A 138 -22.36 -21.54 -7.30
C LEU A 138 -23.65 -20.96 -6.72
N ASP A 139 -24.72 -20.84 -7.53
CA ASP A 139 -26.02 -20.35 -7.07
C ASP A 139 -26.65 -21.31 -6.03
N ARG A 140 -26.41 -22.63 -6.17
CA ARG A 140 -26.80 -23.61 -5.15
C ARG A 140 -26.03 -23.39 -3.85
N LEU A 141 -24.70 -23.20 -3.92
CA LEU A 141 -23.89 -22.93 -2.74
C LEU A 141 -24.29 -21.63 -2.06
N ASP A 142 -24.63 -20.59 -2.83
CA ASP A 142 -25.10 -19.30 -2.31
C ASP A 142 -26.39 -19.47 -1.50
N THR A 143 -27.37 -20.21 -2.04
CA THR A 143 -28.63 -20.51 -1.34
C THR A 143 -28.37 -21.24 -0.02
N LEU A 144 -27.58 -22.32 -0.05
CA LEU A 144 -27.23 -23.09 1.14
C LEU A 144 -26.48 -22.25 2.18
N PHE A 145 -25.56 -21.41 1.72
CA PHE A 145 -24.82 -20.52 2.60
C PHE A 145 -25.73 -19.50 3.28
N ALA A 146 -26.67 -18.89 2.54
CA ALA A 146 -27.63 -17.94 3.11
C ALA A 146 -28.49 -18.59 4.21
N GLU A 147 -28.97 -19.82 3.99
CA GLU A 147 -29.72 -20.59 4.99
C GLU A 147 -28.88 -20.89 6.24
N VAL A 148 -27.62 -21.33 6.05
CA VAL A 148 -26.71 -21.63 7.16
C VAL A 148 -26.38 -20.36 7.94
N GLN A 149 -26.06 -19.24 7.27
CA GLN A 149 -25.73 -17.99 7.94
C GLN A 149 -26.91 -17.39 8.71
N ALA A 150 -28.14 -17.52 8.21
CA ALA A 150 -29.32 -17.03 8.90
C ALA A 150 -29.54 -17.76 10.24
N ASN A 151 -29.24 -19.06 10.30
CA ASN A 151 -29.47 -19.89 11.48
C ASN A 151 -28.26 -19.92 12.44
N ASP A 152 -27.05 -19.93 11.89
CA ASP A 152 -25.80 -20.12 12.62
C ASP A 152 -24.70 -19.19 12.09
N PRO A 153 -24.76 -17.87 12.41
CA PRO A 153 -23.84 -16.89 11.86
C PRO A 153 -22.38 -17.18 12.22
N ALA A 154 -21.52 -17.27 11.20
CA ALA A 154 -20.10 -17.55 11.38
C ALA A 154 -19.41 -16.49 12.26
N THR A 155 -19.84 -15.23 12.21
CA THR A 155 -19.28 -14.13 13.01
C THR A 155 -19.36 -14.37 14.52
N ARG A 156 -20.45 -14.98 15.01
CA ARG A 156 -20.56 -15.31 16.45
C ARG A 156 -19.55 -16.38 16.85
N ARG A 157 -19.39 -17.39 16.00
CA ARG A 157 -18.42 -18.47 16.21
C ARG A 157 -16.99 -17.95 16.16
N ALA A 158 -16.69 -17.06 15.21
CA ALA A 158 -15.41 -16.37 15.12
C ALA A 158 -15.10 -15.58 16.40
N ALA A 159 -16.04 -14.78 16.90
CA ALA A 159 -15.85 -14.02 18.14
C ALA A 159 -15.61 -14.94 19.36
N ALA A 160 -16.38 -16.02 19.49
CA ALA A 160 -16.16 -17.01 20.54
C ALA A 160 -14.76 -17.65 20.43
N TRP A 161 -14.32 -17.99 19.23
CA TRP A 161 -13.00 -18.56 18.98
C TRP A 161 -11.87 -17.57 19.33
N ILE A 162 -11.96 -16.31 18.91
CA ILE A 162 -10.97 -15.26 19.25
C ILE A 162 -10.78 -15.15 20.76
N ARG A 163 -11.88 -15.19 21.54
CA ARG A 163 -11.80 -15.10 23.02
C ARG A 163 -11.06 -16.27 23.67
N THR A 164 -10.86 -17.39 22.96
CA THR A 164 -10.06 -18.53 23.46
C THR A 164 -8.57 -18.39 23.20
N TRP A 165 -8.15 -17.43 22.38
CA TRP A 165 -6.76 -17.31 21.93
C TRP A 165 -5.83 -16.82 23.05
N PRO A 166 -4.72 -17.53 23.34
CA PRO A 166 -3.82 -17.18 24.44
C PRO A 166 -2.99 -15.93 24.19
N ASP A 167 -2.96 -15.43 22.96
CA ASP A 167 -2.22 -14.25 22.50
C ASP A 167 -3.09 -13.00 22.33
N VAL A 168 -4.41 -13.09 22.52
CA VAL A 168 -5.26 -11.89 22.61
C VAL A 168 -4.91 -11.10 23.86
N ARG A 169 -4.70 -9.80 23.69
CA ARG A 169 -4.39 -8.86 24.77
C ARG A 169 -5.42 -7.75 24.74
N PHE A 170 -6.25 -7.71 25.77
CA PHE A 170 -7.20 -6.62 25.96
C PHE A 170 -6.47 -5.37 26.45
N THR A 171 -6.61 -4.27 25.72
CA THR A 171 -6.03 -2.96 26.02
C THR A 171 -7.13 -1.93 26.18
N GLU A 172 -6.82 -0.80 26.81
CA GLU A 172 -7.75 0.32 26.82
C GLU A 172 -8.00 0.83 25.38
N PRO A 173 -9.21 1.31 25.04
CA PRO A 173 -9.52 1.79 23.70
C PRO A 173 -8.55 2.89 23.21
N ALA A 174 -8.15 3.77 24.13
CA ALA A 174 -7.20 4.86 23.85
C ALA A 174 -5.79 4.36 23.51
N GLU A 175 -5.42 3.16 23.95
CA GLU A 175 -4.08 2.57 23.75
C GLU A 175 -4.01 1.63 22.55
N LEU A 176 -5.16 1.19 22.01
CA LEU A 176 -5.24 0.18 20.96
C LEU A 176 -4.37 0.53 19.73
N ARG A 177 -4.45 1.78 19.26
CA ARG A 177 -3.67 2.21 18.10
C ARG A 177 -2.17 2.24 18.37
N ALA A 178 -1.76 2.58 19.60
CA ALA A 178 -0.36 2.55 20.00
C ALA A 178 0.15 1.10 20.05
N ALA A 179 -0.66 0.16 20.54
CA ALA A 179 -0.33 -1.26 20.53
C ALA A 179 -0.18 -1.82 19.10
N TRP A 180 -1.04 -1.41 18.17
CA TRP A 180 -0.91 -1.77 16.75
C TRP A 180 0.37 -1.22 16.12
N ASN A 181 0.70 0.05 16.40
CA ASN A 181 1.96 0.66 15.98
C ASN A 181 3.17 -0.12 16.49
N GLN A 182 3.15 -0.52 17.76
CA GLN A 182 4.23 -1.31 18.34
C GLN A 182 4.37 -2.66 17.61
N SER A 183 3.28 -3.40 17.39
CA SER A 183 3.30 -4.67 16.65
C SER A 183 3.77 -4.54 15.20
N ALA A 184 3.46 -3.42 14.55
CA ALA A 184 3.96 -3.12 13.22
C ALA A 184 5.49 -2.87 13.23
N LEU A 185 5.99 -2.11 14.20
CA LEU A 185 7.41 -1.75 14.30
C LEU A 185 8.31 -2.91 14.74
N THR A 186 7.77 -3.95 15.38
CA THR A 186 8.54 -5.12 15.81
C THR A 186 8.92 -6.09 14.69
N ASN A 187 8.39 -5.92 13.46
CA ASN A 187 8.80 -6.77 12.34
C ASN A 187 10.29 -6.55 12.03
N PRO A 188 11.17 -7.56 12.24
CA PRO A 188 12.61 -7.41 12.03
C PRO A 188 12.98 -7.14 10.56
N LYS A 189 12.08 -7.47 9.62
CA LYS A 189 12.29 -7.26 8.17
C LYS A 189 11.68 -5.95 7.67
N ARG A 190 11.01 -5.17 8.53
CA ARG A 190 10.28 -3.96 8.12
C ARG A 190 11.19 -2.93 7.46
N ALA A 191 12.29 -2.57 8.12
CA ALA A 191 13.21 -1.55 7.62
C ALA A 191 13.74 -1.90 6.22
N HIS A 192 14.17 -3.15 6.04
CA HIS A 192 14.66 -3.63 4.75
C HIS A 192 13.57 -3.63 3.66
N ARG A 193 12.34 -4.09 3.98
CA ARG A 193 11.23 -4.08 3.00
C ARG A 193 10.79 -2.68 2.61
N LEU A 194 10.74 -1.78 3.58
CA LEU A 194 10.42 -0.37 3.36
C LEU A 194 11.47 0.26 2.44
N SER A 195 12.74 0.03 2.74
CA SER A 195 13.86 0.50 1.91
C SER A 195 13.77 -0.04 0.48
N LYS A 196 13.54 -1.35 0.31
CA LYS A 196 13.36 -1.98 -1.01
C LYS A 196 12.18 -1.37 -1.79
N ALA A 197 11.04 -1.18 -1.12
CA ALA A 197 9.85 -0.58 -1.74
C ALA A 197 10.13 0.87 -2.18
N ARG A 198 10.78 1.67 -1.33
CA ARG A 198 11.10 3.07 -1.62
C ARG A 198 12.12 3.22 -2.73
N VAL A 199 13.21 2.43 -2.71
CA VAL A 199 14.20 2.43 -3.80
C VAL A 199 13.54 2.08 -5.12
N LYS A 200 12.65 1.08 -5.14
CA LYS A 200 11.90 0.70 -6.34
C LYS A 200 10.98 1.84 -6.82
N ALA A 201 10.24 2.47 -5.92
CA ALA A 201 9.37 3.60 -6.25
C ALA A 201 10.17 4.76 -6.84
N PHE A 202 11.27 5.15 -6.19
CA PHE A 202 12.17 6.20 -6.69
C PHE A 202 12.77 5.84 -8.05
N GLN A 203 13.19 4.59 -8.27
CA GLN A 203 13.68 4.14 -9.57
C GLN A 203 12.61 4.26 -10.65
N GLN A 204 11.36 3.88 -10.36
CA GLN A 204 10.25 4.02 -11.31
C GLN A 204 10.00 5.49 -11.66
N THR A 205 9.93 6.36 -10.65
CA THR A 205 9.78 7.82 -10.82
C THR A 205 10.91 8.42 -11.65
N LEU A 206 12.17 8.02 -11.42
CA LEU A 206 13.33 8.63 -12.07
C LEU A 206 13.73 8.00 -13.41
N SER A 207 13.26 6.79 -13.74
CA SER A 207 13.57 6.13 -15.03
C SER A 207 12.49 6.31 -16.09
N ASP A 208 11.30 6.75 -15.69
CA ASP A 208 10.21 7.11 -16.59
C ASP A 208 10.41 8.54 -17.11
N SER A 209 10.69 8.67 -18.42
CA SER A 209 11.01 9.96 -19.04
C SER A 209 9.88 10.98 -18.93
N VAL A 210 8.61 10.55 -19.01
CA VAL A 210 7.46 11.44 -18.90
C VAL A 210 7.34 11.94 -17.47
N HIS A 211 7.46 11.06 -16.49
CA HIS A 211 7.32 11.43 -15.08
C HIS A 211 8.47 12.32 -14.61
N LEU A 212 9.70 11.99 -15.00
CA LEU A 212 10.87 12.81 -14.73
C LEU A 212 10.72 14.20 -15.34
N ALA A 213 10.24 14.29 -16.58
CA ALA A 213 10.04 15.58 -17.26
C ALA A 213 8.94 16.43 -16.61
N ILE A 214 7.84 15.81 -16.18
CA ILE A 214 6.79 16.51 -15.41
C ILE A 214 7.36 17.01 -14.08
N GLY A 215 8.20 16.23 -13.40
CA GLY A 215 8.87 16.64 -12.16
C GLY A 215 9.75 17.88 -12.34
N LEU A 216 10.49 17.98 -13.45
CA LEU A 216 11.28 19.16 -13.81
C LEU A 216 10.41 20.39 -14.08
N ALA A 217 9.32 20.21 -14.85
CA ALA A 217 8.39 21.30 -15.14
C ALA A 217 7.64 21.78 -13.87
N ALA A 218 7.32 20.86 -12.95
CA ALA A 218 6.74 21.19 -11.66
C ALA A 218 7.75 21.95 -10.77
N ASP A 219 9.02 21.59 -10.81
CA ASP A 219 10.07 22.33 -10.10
C ASP A 219 10.26 23.75 -10.64
N GLU A 220 10.20 23.95 -11.98
CA GLU A 220 10.20 25.30 -12.57
C GLU A 220 9.02 26.16 -12.07
N ALA A 221 7.87 25.51 -11.85
CA ALA A 221 6.67 26.15 -11.31
C ALA A 221 6.69 26.34 -9.77
N ASP A 222 7.77 25.96 -9.08
CA ASP A 222 7.87 25.91 -7.62
C ASP A 222 6.77 25.04 -6.96
N GLU A 223 6.40 23.94 -7.62
CA GLU A 223 5.42 22.98 -7.14
C GLU A 223 6.07 21.61 -6.82
N THR A 224 5.43 20.85 -5.93
CA THR A 224 5.78 19.45 -5.65
C THR A 224 4.78 18.54 -6.35
N LEU A 225 5.26 17.61 -7.17
CA LEU A 225 4.47 16.57 -7.84
C LEU A 225 4.15 15.46 -6.85
N PHE A 226 2.87 15.13 -6.66
CA PHE A 226 2.44 14.02 -5.80
C PHE A 226 2.15 12.76 -6.60
N GLU A 227 1.14 12.79 -7.47
CA GLU A 227 0.65 11.61 -8.19
C GLU A 227 -0.26 12.03 -9.36
N GLY A 228 -0.78 11.06 -10.13
CA GLY A 228 -1.80 11.29 -11.16
C GLY A 228 -1.27 11.19 -12.59
N ARG A 229 -1.93 10.36 -13.41
CA ARG A 229 -1.67 10.20 -14.86
C ARG A 229 -2.93 9.75 -15.59
N SER A 230 -4.01 10.48 -15.42
CA SER A 230 -5.18 10.29 -16.28
C SER A 230 -4.94 11.06 -17.57
N ALA A 231 -4.92 10.36 -18.70
CA ALA A 231 -4.87 11.00 -20.00
C ALA A 231 -6.23 11.67 -20.26
N GLU A 232 -6.21 12.98 -20.49
CA GLU A 232 -7.41 13.79 -20.74
C GLU A 232 -7.15 14.75 -21.88
N THR A 233 -8.21 15.13 -22.58
CA THR A 233 -8.16 16.20 -23.57
C THR A 233 -8.70 17.48 -22.94
N ILE A 234 -7.87 18.53 -22.89
CA ILE A 234 -8.24 19.83 -22.33
C ILE A 234 -8.35 20.91 -23.40
N GLY A 235 -9.09 21.98 -23.10
CA GLY A 235 -9.13 23.17 -23.94
C GLY A 235 -7.97 24.12 -23.66
N LEU A 236 -7.34 24.67 -24.70
CA LEU A 236 -6.36 25.75 -24.65
C LEU A 236 -6.57 26.70 -25.83
N GLU A 237 -6.99 27.95 -25.57
CA GLU A 237 -7.17 29.00 -26.59
C GLU A 237 -7.96 28.56 -27.84
N GLY A 238 -9.04 27.81 -27.65
CA GLY A 238 -9.89 27.31 -28.74
C GLY A 238 -9.35 26.07 -29.47
N ARG A 239 -8.24 25.49 -28.99
CA ARG A 239 -7.69 24.20 -29.43
C ARG A 239 -7.87 23.15 -28.34
N HIS A 240 -7.79 21.89 -28.75
CA HIS A 240 -7.72 20.75 -27.85
C HIS A 240 -6.28 20.28 -27.70
N LEU A 241 -5.90 19.91 -26.48
CA LEU A 241 -4.58 19.42 -26.15
C LEU A 241 -4.70 18.17 -25.29
N ASP A 242 -4.02 17.10 -25.69
CA ASP A 242 -3.92 15.89 -24.88
C ASP A 242 -2.86 16.10 -23.80
N VAL A 243 -3.25 15.84 -22.56
CA VAL A 243 -2.42 16.07 -21.38
C VAL A 243 -2.54 14.91 -20.39
N TRP A 244 -1.53 14.81 -19.53
CA TRP A 244 -1.65 14.06 -18.29
C TRP A 244 -2.18 14.97 -17.20
N ILE A 245 -3.28 14.58 -16.57
CA ILE A 245 -3.73 15.23 -15.33
C ILE A 245 -2.89 14.73 -14.17
N VAL A 246 -2.20 15.67 -13.52
CA VAL A 246 -1.30 15.40 -12.39
C VAL A 246 -1.71 16.25 -11.18
N GLN A 247 -1.48 15.74 -9.99
CA GLN A 247 -1.70 16.42 -8.72
C GLN A 247 -0.39 16.99 -8.20
N THR A 248 -0.41 18.26 -7.83
CA THR A 248 0.72 18.97 -7.22
C THR A 248 0.35 19.58 -5.87
N SER A 249 1.31 20.24 -5.21
CA SER A 249 1.11 21.04 -4.00
C SER A 249 0.10 22.17 -4.14
N TYR A 250 -0.28 22.56 -5.35
CA TYR A 250 -1.26 23.62 -5.61
C TYR A 250 -2.48 23.12 -6.40
N GLY A 251 -2.75 21.81 -6.40
CA GLY A 251 -3.93 21.21 -7.00
C GLY A 251 -3.66 20.46 -8.31
N LEU A 252 -4.70 20.26 -9.11
CA LEU A 252 -4.59 19.57 -10.40
C LEU A 252 -3.92 20.44 -11.46
N ARG A 253 -3.08 19.83 -12.28
CA ARG A 253 -2.34 20.43 -13.41
C ARG A 253 -2.47 19.56 -14.65
N GLY A 254 -2.35 20.18 -15.81
CA GLY A 254 -2.30 19.48 -17.11
C GLY A 254 -0.89 19.50 -17.67
N ALA A 255 -0.26 18.34 -17.84
CA ALA A 255 1.07 18.22 -18.43
C ALA A 255 0.97 17.76 -19.89
N ALA A 256 1.27 18.67 -20.82
CA ALA A 256 1.37 18.36 -22.24
C ALA A 256 2.80 17.90 -22.55
N CYS A 257 2.93 16.69 -23.10
CA CYS A 257 4.23 16.08 -23.41
C CYS A 257 4.37 15.92 -24.93
N ASP A 258 5.46 16.41 -25.50
CA ASP A 258 5.79 16.26 -26.92
C ASP A 258 7.29 15.99 -27.12
N SER A 259 7.76 15.96 -28.37
CA SER A 259 9.18 15.70 -28.70
C SER A 259 10.13 16.80 -28.21
N ASN A 260 9.62 18.00 -27.91
CA ASN A 260 10.41 19.13 -27.44
C ASN A 260 10.49 19.19 -25.90
N GLY A 261 9.66 18.41 -25.21
CA GLY A 261 9.67 18.28 -23.76
C GLY A 261 8.28 18.31 -23.14
N VAL A 262 8.16 18.94 -21.98
CA VAL A 262 6.91 19.03 -21.21
C VAL A 262 6.53 20.48 -20.95
N ARG A 263 5.24 20.77 -21.03
CA ARG A 263 4.61 22.04 -20.65
C ARG A 263 3.53 21.78 -19.61
N LEU A 264 3.65 22.41 -18.44
CA LEU A 264 2.74 22.26 -17.31
C LEU A 264 1.79 23.45 -17.25
N TYR A 265 0.49 23.18 -17.23
CA TYR A 265 -0.56 24.18 -17.23
C TYR A 265 -1.37 24.18 -15.92
N ALA A 266 -1.66 25.38 -15.42
CA ALA A 266 -2.70 25.57 -14.43
C ALA A 266 -4.06 25.30 -15.09
N LEU A 267 -4.92 24.54 -14.40
CA LEU A 267 -6.24 24.16 -14.90
C LEU A 267 -7.36 24.91 -14.16
N ASN A 268 -8.47 25.11 -14.86
CA ASN A 268 -9.72 25.55 -14.26
C ASN A 268 -10.89 24.71 -14.80
N LEU A 269 -11.86 24.43 -13.94
CA LEU A 269 -13.14 23.85 -14.33
C LEU A 269 -14.03 24.98 -14.85
N ARG A 270 -14.43 24.90 -16.12
CA ARG A 270 -15.39 25.85 -16.71
C ARG A 270 -16.65 25.14 -17.19
N GLY A 271 -17.80 25.74 -16.88
CA GLY A 271 -19.11 25.34 -17.38
C GLY A 271 -19.76 24.20 -16.58
N GLY A 272 -21.05 23.96 -16.83
CA GLY A 272 -21.83 22.89 -16.19
C GLY A 272 -21.45 21.47 -16.63
N GLY A 273 -20.36 21.30 -17.39
CA GLY A 273 -19.76 20.03 -17.77
C GLY A 273 -18.33 19.93 -17.21
N VAL A 274 -17.89 18.70 -16.90
CA VAL A 274 -16.59 18.39 -16.28
C VAL A 274 -15.45 18.48 -17.32
N THR A 275 -15.26 19.65 -17.95
CA THR A 275 -14.20 19.84 -18.95
C THR A 275 -13.13 20.79 -18.41
N TRP A 276 -11.91 20.28 -18.27
CA TRP A 276 -10.76 21.06 -17.85
C TRP A 276 -10.29 22.01 -18.96
N THR A 277 -9.98 23.25 -18.59
CA THR A 277 -9.41 24.25 -19.50
C THR A 277 -8.07 24.73 -18.93
N ALA A 278 -7.02 24.76 -19.76
CA ALA A 278 -5.76 25.39 -19.40
C ALA A 278 -5.92 26.91 -19.29
N VAL A 279 -5.41 27.47 -18.20
CA VAL A 279 -5.48 28.92 -17.91
C VAL A 279 -4.15 29.60 -18.24
N SER A 280 -3.04 28.99 -17.83
CA SER A 280 -1.69 29.54 -18.02
C SER A 280 -0.66 28.43 -18.04
N LEU A 281 0.40 28.63 -18.82
CA LEU A 281 1.64 27.86 -18.70
C LEU A 281 2.35 28.30 -17.42
N ILE A 282 2.68 27.36 -16.54
CA ILE A 282 3.30 27.64 -15.23
C ILE A 282 4.71 27.06 -15.10
N GLY A 283 5.06 26.09 -15.95
CA GLY A 283 6.38 25.48 -15.95
C GLY A 283 6.59 24.61 -17.18
N SER A 284 7.85 24.27 -17.42
CA SER A 284 8.29 23.56 -18.60
C SER A 284 9.61 22.83 -18.35
N ALA A 285 9.88 21.83 -19.17
CA ALA A 285 11.17 21.16 -19.21
C ALA A 285 11.48 20.80 -20.65
N VAL A 286 12.64 21.23 -21.15
CA VAL A 286 13.06 20.95 -22.53
C VAL A 286 13.74 19.59 -22.64
N SER A 287 13.65 18.96 -23.81
CA SER A 287 14.20 17.61 -24.06
C SER A 287 15.68 17.46 -23.70
N SER A 288 16.50 18.49 -23.93
CA SER A 288 17.93 18.46 -23.57
C SER A 288 18.18 18.32 -22.07
N ASP A 289 17.37 18.96 -21.23
CA ASP A 289 17.51 18.87 -19.77
C ASP A 289 16.98 17.54 -19.25
N ILE A 290 15.89 17.06 -19.85
CA ILE A 290 15.31 15.74 -19.57
C ILE A 290 16.33 14.64 -19.89
N ASP A 291 16.94 14.67 -21.08
CA ASP A 291 17.94 13.68 -21.51
C ASP A 291 19.20 13.72 -20.63
N ARG A 292 19.63 14.92 -20.23
CA ARG A 292 20.76 15.10 -19.32
C ARG A 292 20.46 14.50 -17.94
N MET A 293 19.27 14.72 -17.40
CA MET A 293 18.86 14.16 -16.10
C MET A 293 18.71 12.63 -16.17
N LEU A 294 18.06 12.11 -17.21
CA LEU A 294 17.94 10.66 -17.45
C LEU A 294 19.32 10.00 -17.55
N SER A 295 20.25 10.64 -18.27
CA SER A 295 21.63 10.17 -18.40
C SER A 295 22.37 10.14 -17.05
N PHE A 296 22.12 11.11 -16.17
CA PHE A 296 22.68 11.14 -14.83
C PHE A 296 22.10 10.02 -13.95
N VAL A 297 20.77 9.93 -13.85
CA VAL A 297 20.07 8.90 -13.06
C VAL A 297 20.46 7.49 -13.52
N LYS A 298 20.67 7.26 -14.81
CA LYS A 298 21.07 5.95 -15.34
C LYS A 298 22.47 5.51 -14.87
N ARG A 299 23.36 6.46 -14.60
CA ARG A 299 24.76 6.19 -14.21
C ARG A 299 24.96 6.18 -12.69
N GLU A 300 24.05 6.82 -11.96
CA GLU A 300 24.22 7.11 -10.54
C GLU A 300 23.15 6.40 -9.72
N PRO A 301 23.48 5.83 -8.55
CA PRO A 301 22.53 5.13 -7.68
C PRO A 301 21.65 6.10 -6.88
N VAL A 302 21.03 7.08 -7.55
CA VAL A 302 20.26 8.19 -6.94
C VAL A 302 19.17 7.68 -6.00
N ALA A 303 18.40 6.67 -6.43
CA ALA A 303 17.32 6.10 -5.63
C ALA A 303 17.83 5.44 -4.33
N ALA A 304 18.95 4.70 -4.41
CA ALA A 304 19.55 4.07 -3.24
C ALA A 304 20.17 5.09 -2.29
N ALA A 305 20.81 6.14 -2.84
CA ALA A 305 21.34 7.25 -2.04
C ALA A 305 20.22 7.99 -1.29
N ALA A 306 19.14 8.33 -1.98
CA ALA A 306 17.98 9.00 -1.40
C ALA A 306 17.36 8.18 -0.28
N ASP A 307 17.11 6.90 -0.50
CA ASP A 307 16.55 6.02 0.53
C ASP A 307 17.49 5.85 1.74
N LEU A 308 18.80 5.71 1.54
CA LEU A 308 19.75 5.57 2.63
C LEU A 308 19.82 6.84 3.48
N LEU A 309 19.90 8.02 2.85
CA LEU A 309 19.90 9.32 3.54
C LEU A 309 18.59 9.54 4.31
N LEU A 310 17.44 9.28 3.67
CA LEU A 310 16.13 9.39 4.33
C LEU A 310 15.96 8.39 5.46
N SER A 311 16.48 7.16 5.33
CA SER A 311 16.39 6.16 6.40
C SER A 311 17.19 6.56 7.63
N ARG A 312 18.28 7.34 7.47
CA ARG A 312 19.02 7.93 8.60
C ARG A 312 18.29 9.12 9.20
N ALA A 313 17.75 10.01 8.37
CA ALA A 313 17.06 11.20 8.83
C ALA A 313 15.68 10.91 9.45
N LYS A 314 14.92 9.98 8.84
CA LYS A 314 13.51 9.68 9.11
C LYS A 314 13.23 8.17 8.97
N PRO A 315 13.73 7.32 9.88
CA PRO A 315 13.65 5.85 9.76
C PRO A 315 12.22 5.27 9.73
N ALA A 316 11.24 6.02 10.25
CA ALA A 316 9.85 5.55 10.35
C ALA A 316 9.00 5.85 9.10
N ILE A 317 9.46 6.74 8.21
CA ILE A 317 8.62 7.28 7.14
C ILE A 317 8.28 6.21 6.09
N THR A 318 7.01 6.10 5.72
CA THR A 318 6.53 5.15 4.71
C THR A 318 6.30 5.79 3.36
N ASP A 319 5.78 7.01 3.36
CA ASP A 319 5.37 7.72 2.16
C ASP A 319 6.35 8.85 1.88
N CYS A 320 7.04 8.75 0.75
CA CYS A 320 8.03 9.72 0.33
C CYS A 320 8.06 9.78 -1.19
N ILE A 321 8.27 10.98 -1.71
CA ILE A 321 8.38 11.23 -3.15
C ILE A 321 9.77 11.77 -3.46
N ILE A 322 10.26 11.48 -4.65
CA ILE A 322 11.47 12.07 -5.21
C ILE A 322 11.10 12.87 -6.46
N GLN A 323 11.55 14.11 -6.54
CA GLN A 323 11.34 14.98 -7.70
C GLN A 323 12.70 15.50 -8.18
N PRO A 324 13.03 15.38 -9.48
CA PRO A 324 14.19 16.06 -10.03
C PRO A 324 13.98 17.58 -10.00
N CYS A 325 15.01 18.32 -9.63
CA CYS A 325 15.00 19.77 -9.72
C CYS A 325 15.74 20.27 -10.95
N ASN A 326 15.42 21.50 -11.36
CA ASN A 326 16.21 22.21 -12.36
C ASN A 326 17.64 22.44 -11.86
N TRP A 327 18.56 22.62 -12.81
CA TRP A 327 19.97 22.85 -12.51
C TRP A 327 20.13 24.19 -11.78
N ALA A 328 20.70 24.14 -10.58
CA ALA A 328 21.00 25.33 -9.81
C ALA A 328 22.41 25.86 -10.14
N ASP A 329 22.53 27.17 -10.27
CA ASP A 329 23.82 27.84 -10.50
C ASP A 329 24.82 27.50 -9.39
N GLY A 330 26.04 27.14 -9.79
CA GLY A 330 27.12 26.81 -8.86
C GLY A 330 27.06 25.41 -8.25
N ILE A 331 26.02 24.61 -8.54
CA ILE A 331 25.93 23.21 -8.08
C ILE A 331 26.23 22.27 -9.26
N PRO A 332 27.33 21.50 -9.22
CA PRO A 332 27.82 20.76 -10.39
C PRO A 332 26.99 19.52 -10.74
N ASN A 333 26.14 19.05 -9.82
CA ASN A 333 25.33 17.85 -9.99
C ASN A 333 23.84 18.19 -9.78
N PRO A 334 22.92 17.40 -10.33
CA PRO A 334 21.49 17.60 -10.11
C PRO A 334 21.10 17.60 -8.64
N ILE A 335 20.02 18.32 -8.35
CA ILE A 335 19.35 18.29 -7.05
C ILE A 335 18.09 17.44 -7.20
N PHE A 336 17.79 16.67 -6.16
CA PHE A 336 16.57 15.90 -6.03
C PHE A 336 15.86 16.34 -4.76
N LYS A 337 14.63 16.80 -4.93
CA LYS A 337 13.71 17.17 -3.86
C LYS A 337 13.05 15.89 -3.32
N LEU A 338 13.13 15.67 -2.02
CA LEU A 338 12.52 14.55 -1.31
C LEU A 338 11.41 15.07 -0.40
N SER A 339 10.18 14.69 -0.68
CA SER A 339 8.98 15.18 0.05
C SER A 339 8.49 14.12 1.01
N VAL A 340 8.34 14.48 2.27
CA VAL A 340 7.99 13.61 3.40
C VAL A 340 6.90 14.29 4.24
N GLY A 341 5.64 14.02 3.94
CA GLY A 341 4.53 14.81 4.49
C GLY A 341 4.70 16.29 4.14
N ASP A 342 4.74 17.16 5.16
CA ASP A 342 4.98 18.60 5.00
C ASP A 342 6.48 18.98 4.99
N GLU A 343 7.37 18.02 5.24
CA GLU A 343 8.80 18.24 5.24
C GLU A 343 9.41 18.01 3.85
N MET A 344 10.41 18.82 3.52
CA MET A 344 11.11 18.78 2.24
C MET A 344 12.62 18.70 2.48
N PHE A 345 13.28 17.83 1.73
CA PHE A 345 14.73 17.72 1.75
C PHE A 345 15.30 17.88 0.34
N MET A 346 16.54 18.36 0.27
CA MET A 346 17.28 18.49 -0.99
C MET A 346 18.48 17.55 -0.95
N MET A 347 18.57 16.65 -1.91
CA MET A 347 19.68 15.74 -2.07
C MET A 347 20.50 16.12 -3.30
N THR A 348 21.83 16.08 -3.20
CA THR A 348 22.72 16.17 -4.35
C THR A 348 23.97 15.31 -4.18
N LYS A 349 24.65 15.01 -5.29
CA LYS A 349 25.94 14.32 -5.30
C LYS A 349 27.06 15.32 -4.99
N GLY A 350 27.83 15.04 -3.95
CA GLY A 350 29.06 15.75 -3.59
C GLY A 350 30.32 15.05 -4.10
N LYS A 351 31.49 15.49 -3.62
CA LYS A 351 32.80 14.92 -4.01
C LYS A 351 33.06 13.54 -3.42
N THR A 352 32.59 13.30 -2.20
CA THR A 352 32.88 12.08 -1.41
C THR A 352 31.68 11.17 -1.22
N GLY A 353 30.49 11.59 -1.68
CA GLY A 353 29.24 10.92 -1.39
C GLY A 353 28.02 11.75 -1.76
N TYR A 354 26.86 11.38 -1.22
CA TYR A 354 25.62 12.14 -1.35
C TYR A 354 25.31 12.88 -0.05
N VAL A 355 24.77 14.08 -0.19
CA VAL A 355 24.42 14.96 0.93
C VAL A 355 22.92 15.21 0.90
N LEU A 356 22.32 15.30 2.09
CA LEU A 356 20.92 15.68 2.29
C LEU A 356 20.88 16.96 3.11
N ALA A 357 20.14 17.96 2.63
CA ALA A 357 19.85 19.20 3.36
C ALA A 357 18.35 19.25 3.70
N GLY A 358 18.01 19.77 4.87
CA GLY A 358 16.63 20.02 5.28
C GLY A 358 16.13 21.41 4.86
N GLN A 359 14.95 21.78 5.36
CA GLN A 359 14.32 23.08 5.05
C GLN A 359 14.96 24.25 5.79
N LYS A 360 15.52 24.01 6.99
CA LYS A 360 16.06 25.12 7.80
C LYS A 360 17.43 25.53 7.27
N PRO A 361 17.75 26.84 7.24
CA PRO A 361 19.08 27.31 6.88
C PRO A 361 20.17 26.63 7.72
N GLY A 362 21.12 25.98 7.05
CA GLY A 362 22.22 25.25 7.71
C GLY A 362 21.88 23.83 8.18
N GLU A 363 20.66 23.34 7.97
CA GLU A 363 20.28 21.96 8.28
C GLU A 363 20.86 21.01 7.25
N ILE A 364 21.97 20.37 7.60
CA ILE A 364 22.67 19.40 6.74
C ILE A 364 22.81 18.10 7.52
N TYR A 365 22.42 17.00 6.88
CA TYR A 365 22.54 15.65 7.43
C TYR A 365 23.87 15.01 7.02
N ASP A 366 24.28 13.98 7.78
CA ASP A 366 25.53 13.28 7.53
C ASP A 366 25.61 12.74 6.10
N THR A 367 26.76 12.96 5.47
CA THR A 367 27.04 12.47 4.12
C THR A 367 27.07 10.95 4.09
N VAL A 368 26.49 10.34 3.06
CA VAL A 368 26.66 8.89 2.77
C VAL A 368 27.72 8.72 1.69
N SER A 369 28.74 7.91 1.96
CA SER A 369 29.80 7.64 0.99
C SER A 369 29.30 6.78 -0.19
N PHE A 370 30.01 6.83 -1.31
CA PHE A 370 29.69 5.98 -2.47
C PHE A 370 29.71 4.48 -2.14
N ALA A 371 30.61 4.06 -1.24
CA ALA A 371 30.71 2.66 -0.80
C ALA A 371 29.50 2.22 0.04
N GLU A 372 29.00 3.09 0.91
CA GLU A 372 27.76 2.84 1.67
C GLU A 372 26.56 2.73 0.74
N VAL A 373 26.43 3.64 -0.24
CA VAL A 373 25.34 3.59 -1.22
C VAL A 373 25.40 2.32 -2.06
N ALA A 374 26.58 1.92 -2.55
CA ALA A 374 26.74 0.68 -3.33
C ALA A 374 26.46 -0.59 -2.51
N THR A 375 26.75 -0.57 -1.21
CA THR A 375 26.42 -1.67 -0.30
C THR A 375 24.93 -1.74 -0.04
N HIS A 376 24.30 -0.58 0.21
CA HIS A 376 22.86 -0.45 0.39
C HIS A 376 22.09 -0.92 -0.84
N GLU A 377 22.49 -0.45 -2.03
CA GLU A 377 21.87 -0.82 -3.30
C GLU A 377 21.91 -2.33 -3.56
N ARG A 378 23.04 -3.00 -3.28
CA ARG A 378 23.13 -4.46 -3.37
C ARG A 378 22.19 -5.12 -2.37
N SER A 379 22.18 -4.65 -1.12
CA SER A 379 21.35 -5.23 -0.06
C SER A 379 19.85 -5.20 -0.40
N VAL A 380 19.35 -4.15 -1.07
CA VAL A 380 17.93 -4.05 -1.46
C VAL A 380 17.58 -4.81 -2.75
N ARG A 381 18.57 -5.09 -3.60
CA ARG A 381 18.40 -5.88 -4.84
C ARG A 381 18.39 -7.38 -4.57
N ASP A 382 19.26 -7.86 -3.68
CA ASP A 382 19.40 -9.28 -3.40
C ASP A 382 18.27 -9.74 -2.46
N ASN A 383 17.41 -10.66 -2.95
CA ASN A 383 16.17 -11.26 -2.37
C ASN A 383 14.86 -10.57 -2.79
#